data_AF-A0A7H9VQD4-F1
#
_entry.id   AF-A0A7H9VQD4-F1
#
_cell.length_a   1.000
_cell.length_b   1.000
_cell.length_c   1.000
_cell.angle_alpha   90.00
_cell.angle_beta   90.00
_cell.angle_gamma   90.00
#
_symmetry.space_group_name_H-M   'P 1'
#
loop_
_entity.id
_entity.type
_entity.pdbx_description
1 polymer ?
#
loop_
_entity_poly.entity_id
_entity_poly.type
_entity_poly.pdbx_seq_one_letter_code
_entity_poly.pdbx_strand_id
1 'polypeptide(L)'
;MISAKHQEIYNLWTSDLKDVVPPLLDWWHDLHANEVNKELVDARWPAGPASHPRVIALFRKYYFETTRLNDSLLSGVPQHGDEMWGSEAKQSTEESDGAGPVPPVTLLLSFLDDTEPELADFMRRFDFIPVGEDPEFEEC
;
A
#
# COMPACT_ATOMS: atom_id res chain seq x y z
N MET A 1 -1.59 7.53 15.26
CA MET A 1 -1.97 8.74 14.50
C MET A 1 -0.88 8.95 13.46
N ILE A 2 -1.21 9.06 12.18
CA ILE A 2 -0.22 9.24 11.09
C ILE A 2 0.05 10.72 10.85
N SER A 3 1.14 11.07 10.17
CA SER A 3 1.43 12.47 9.86
C SER A 3 0.43 13.03 8.82
N ALA A 4 0.29 14.36 8.75
CA ALA A 4 -0.63 15.01 7.80
C ALA A 4 -0.36 14.62 6.34
N LYS A 5 0.92 14.41 5.97
CA LYS A 5 1.31 13.98 4.63
C LYS A 5 0.89 12.54 4.33
N HIS A 6 1.02 11.63 5.30
CA HIS A 6 0.50 10.26 5.16
C HIS A 6 -1.03 10.27 5.06
N GLN A 7 -1.69 11.14 5.83
CA GLN A 7 -3.15 11.29 5.75
C GLN A 7 -3.60 11.79 4.38
N GLU A 8 -2.87 12.71 3.76
CA GLU A 8 -3.14 13.18 2.40
C GLU A 8 -3.03 12.05 1.37
N ILE A 9 -1.95 11.26 1.42
CA ILE A 9 -1.78 10.07 0.56
C ILE A 9 -2.95 9.10 0.76
N TYR A 10 -3.34 8.84 2.01
CA TYR A 10 -4.45 7.95 2.33
C TYR A 10 -5.80 8.44 1.79
N ASN A 11 -6.07 9.74 1.90
CA ASN A 11 -7.30 10.35 1.40
C ASN A 11 -7.37 10.27 -0.13
N LEU A 12 -6.25 10.50 -0.82
CA LEU A 12 -6.17 10.38 -2.28
C LEU A 12 -6.33 8.91 -2.74
N TRP A 13 -5.66 7.97 -2.06
CA TRP A 13 -5.79 6.53 -2.30
C TRP A 13 -7.25 6.06 -2.20
N THR A 14 -7.92 6.41 -1.11
CA THR A 14 -9.32 6.01 -0.86
C THR A 14 -10.29 6.69 -1.82
N SER A 15 -10.06 7.96 -2.17
CA SER A 15 -10.83 8.67 -3.19
C SER A 15 -10.72 7.99 -4.55
N ASP A 16 -9.50 7.71 -5.02
CA ASP A 16 -9.30 7.07 -6.32
C ASP A 16 -9.87 5.63 -6.34
N LEU A 17 -9.78 4.89 -5.23
CA LEU A 17 -10.42 3.60 -5.12
C LEU A 17 -11.95 3.70 -5.25
N LYS A 18 -12.59 4.67 -4.59
CA LYS A 18 -14.04 4.88 -4.69
C LYS A 18 -14.50 5.17 -6.12
N ASP A 19 -13.67 5.85 -6.90
CA ASP A 19 -13.95 6.12 -8.31
C ASP A 19 -13.73 4.90 -9.21
N VAL A 20 -12.75 4.05 -8.88
CA VAL A 20 -12.33 2.90 -9.70
C VAL A 20 -13.13 1.64 -9.41
N VAL A 21 -13.53 1.40 -8.16
CA VAL A 21 -14.17 0.14 -7.74
C VAL A 21 -15.52 -0.11 -8.42
N PRO A 22 -16.47 0.83 -8.49
CA PRO A 22 -17.79 0.58 -9.08
C PRO A 22 -17.75 0.03 -10.52
N PRO A 23 -17.06 0.68 -11.49
CA PRO A 23 -17.00 0.14 -12.84
C PRO A 23 -16.22 -1.19 -12.94
N LEU A 24 -15.33 -1.50 -12.00
CA LEU A 24 -14.67 -2.80 -11.95
C LEU A 24 -15.57 -3.91 -11.42
N LEU A 25 -16.47 -3.59 -10.47
CA LEU A 25 -17.50 -4.53 -10.04
C LEU A 25 -18.48 -4.83 -11.18
N ASP A 26 -18.89 -3.81 -11.94
CA ASP A 26 -19.73 -4.01 -13.13
C ASP A 26 -19.02 -4.91 -14.16
N TRP A 27 -17.74 -4.63 -14.47
CA TRP A 27 -16.93 -5.49 -15.32
C TRP A 27 -16.84 -6.93 -14.82
N TRP A 28 -16.65 -7.12 -13.52
CA TRP A 28 -16.54 -8.44 -12.91
C TRP A 28 -17.85 -9.22 -13.00
N HIS A 29 -18.98 -8.56 -12.73
CA HIS A 29 -20.30 -9.14 -12.90
C HIS A 29 -20.57 -9.52 -14.36
N ASP A 30 -20.24 -8.64 -15.30
CA ASP A 30 -20.38 -8.89 -16.74
C ASP A 30 -19.50 -10.07 -17.18
N LEU A 31 -18.27 -10.15 -16.69
CA LEU A 31 -17.37 -11.26 -16.99
C LEU A 31 -17.96 -12.60 -16.52
N HIS A 32 -18.48 -12.67 -15.29
CA HIS A 32 -19.14 -13.87 -14.79
C HIS A 32 -20.45 -14.22 -15.50
N ALA A 33 -21.18 -13.22 -15.98
CA ALA A 33 -22.45 -13.42 -16.67
C ALA A 33 -22.27 -13.94 -18.10
N ASN A 34 -21.22 -13.48 -18.78
CA ASN A 34 -21.02 -13.74 -20.21
C ASN A 34 -19.97 -14.83 -20.51
N GLU A 35 -19.12 -15.19 -19.55
CA GLU A 35 -18.12 -16.24 -19.77
C GLU A 35 -18.78 -17.63 -19.87
N VAL A 36 -18.41 -18.38 -20.91
CA VAL A 36 -18.98 -19.71 -21.18
C VAL A 36 -18.57 -20.71 -20.11
N ASN A 37 -17.34 -20.57 -19.60
CA ASN A 37 -16.83 -21.38 -18.50
C ASN A 37 -16.52 -20.51 -17.27
N LYS A 38 -17.44 -20.48 -16.31
CA LYS A 38 -17.31 -19.73 -15.06
C LYS A 38 -16.09 -20.13 -14.24
N GLU A 39 -15.70 -21.40 -14.30
CA GLU A 39 -14.52 -21.90 -13.57
C GLU A 39 -13.22 -21.28 -14.11
N LEU A 40 -13.19 -20.90 -15.40
CA LEU A 40 -12.03 -20.20 -15.97
C LEU A 40 -11.88 -18.76 -15.46
N VAL A 41 -12.99 -18.09 -15.13
CA VAL A 41 -12.93 -16.72 -14.57
C VAL A 41 -12.22 -16.74 -13.22
N ASP A 42 -12.68 -17.61 -12.32
CA ASP A 42 -12.13 -17.73 -10.97
C ASP A 42 -10.69 -18.27 -10.99
N ALA A 43 -10.37 -19.19 -11.92
CA ALA A 43 -9.01 -19.69 -12.08
C ALA A 43 -8.04 -18.62 -12.62
N ARG A 44 -8.51 -17.75 -13.52
CA ARG A 44 -7.70 -16.67 -14.10
C ARG A 44 -7.51 -15.50 -13.14
N TRP A 45 -8.49 -15.24 -12.29
CA TRP A 45 -8.51 -14.12 -11.35
C TRP A 45 -8.82 -14.61 -9.93
N PRO A 46 -7.90 -15.36 -9.29
CA PRO A 46 -8.16 -15.99 -7.99
C PRO A 46 -8.35 -14.98 -6.84
N ALA A 47 -7.85 -13.76 -7.01
CA ALA A 47 -8.07 -12.63 -6.09
C ALA A 47 -9.25 -11.74 -6.51
N GLY A 48 -10.05 -12.17 -7.49
CA GLY A 48 -11.23 -11.46 -7.96
C GLY A 48 -10.92 -10.09 -8.56
N PRO A 49 -11.88 -9.14 -8.50
CA PRO A 49 -11.72 -7.84 -9.15
C PRO A 49 -10.61 -6.96 -8.57
N ALA A 50 -10.16 -7.20 -7.34
CA ALA A 50 -9.03 -6.50 -6.75
C ALA A 50 -7.71 -6.77 -7.49
N SER A 51 -7.59 -7.92 -8.16
CA SER A 51 -6.42 -8.24 -9.01
C SER A 51 -6.44 -7.58 -10.38
N HIS A 52 -7.45 -6.75 -10.69
CA HIS A 52 -7.53 -6.06 -11.96
C HIS A 52 -6.32 -5.11 -12.16
N PRO A 53 -5.70 -5.03 -13.36
CA PRO A 53 -4.50 -4.22 -13.61
C PRO A 53 -4.62 -2.75 -13.20
N ARG A 54 -5.83 -2.18 -13.29
CA ARG A 54 -6.12 -0.81 -12.85
C ARG A 54 -5.97 -0.63 -11.33
N VAL A 55 -6.39 -1.61 -10.53
CA VAL A 55 -6.21 -1.60 -9.07
C VAL A 55 -4.73 -1.75 -8.73
N ILE A 56 -4.03 -2.68 -9.39
CA ILE A 56 -2.59 -2.89 -9.19
C ILE A 56 -1.80 -1.60 -9.50
N ALA A 57 -2.10 -0.93 -10.62
CA ALA A 57 -1.44 0.31 -11.00
C ALA A 57 -1.69 1.42 -9.95
N LEU A 58 -2.91 1.51 -9.43
CA LEU A 58 -3.28 2.47 -8.40
C LEU A 58 -2.56 2.19 -7.08
N PHE A 59 -2.58 0.94 -6.63
CA PHE A 59 -1.90 0.52 -5.40
C PHE A 59 -0.40 0.83 -5.50
N ARG A 60 0.24 0.47 -6.62
CA ARG A 60 1.67 0.73 -6.85
C ARG A 60 2.01 2.22 -6.78
N LYS A 61 1.19 3.09 -7.38
CA LYS A 61 1.38 4.54 -7.32
C LYS A 61 1.49 5.00 -5.86
N TYR A 62 0.48 4.70 -5.05
CA TYR A 62 0.44 5.16 -3.67
C TYR A 62 1.42 4.44 -2.74
N TYR A 63 1.77 3.18 -3.07
CA TYR A 63 2.83 2.45 -2.39
C TYR A 63 4.14 3.23 -2.51
N PHE A 64 4.57 3.56 -3.73
CA PHE A 64 5.82 4.29 -3.96
C PHE A 64 5.79 5.72 -3.44
N GLU A 65 4.65 6.41 -3.50
CA GLU A 65 4.50 7.73 -2.86
C GLU A 65 4.72 7.65 -1.34
N THR A 66 4.19 6.61 -0.70
CA THR A 66 4.41 6.37 0.74
C THR A 66 5.86 6.02 1.05
N THR A 67 6.47 5.12 0.27
CA THR A 67 7.89 4.76 0.41
C THR A 67 8.78 6.00 0.28
N ARG A 68 8.57 6.82 -0.75
CA ARG A 68 9.35 8.06 -0.95
C ARG A 68 9.18 9.05 0.20
N LEU A 69 7.97 9.16 0.76
CA LEU A 69 7.73 9.98 1.94
C LEU A 69 8.49 9.44 3.16
N ASN A 70 8.46 8.13 3.39
CA ASN A 70 9.22 7.48 4.47
C ASN A 70 10.73 7.71 4.32
N ASP A 71 11.28 7.50 3.13
CA ASP A 71 12.71 7.72 2.84
C ASP A 71 13.12 9.17 3.10
N SER A 72 12.25 10.12 2.76
CA SER A 72 12.48 11.54 3.02
C SER A 72 12.49 11.86 4.52
N LEU A 73 11.68 11.16 5.32
CA LEU A 73 11.68 11.29 6.78
C LEU A 73 12.93 10.66 7.40
N LEU A 74 13.39 9.52 6.88
CA LEU A 74 14.58 8.82 7.36
C LEU A 74 15.88 9.53 6.98
N SER A 75 15.98 10.08 5.76
CA SER A 75 17.15 10.83 5.28
C SER A 75 17.33 12.20 5.95
N GLY A 76 16.27 12.75 6.54
CA GLY A 76 16.31 13.96 7.38
C GLY A 76 16.84 13.71 8.79
N VAL A 77 16.97 12.46 9.21
CA VAL A 77 17.62 12.06 10.47
C VAL A 77 19.11 11.87 10.15
N PRO A 78 20.05 12.55 10.84
CA PRO A 78 21.46 12.25 10.69
C PRO A 78 21.67 10.77 11.03
N GLN A 79 22.12 9.97 10.06
CA GLN A 79 22.65 8.65 10.36
C GLN A 79 23.91 8.87 11.19
N HIS A 80 23.77 8.84 12.51
CA HIS A 80 24.93 8.64 13.36
C HIS A 80 25.37 7.20 13.12
N GLY A 81 26.25 7.04 12.15
CA GLY A 81 27.07 5.84 12.04
C GLY A 81 27.81 5.70 13.37
N ASP A 82 27.48 4.65 14.10
CA ASP A 82 28.49 3.67 14.46
C ASP A 82 27.81 2.48 15.13
N GLU A 83 28.32 1.30 14.76
CA GLU A 83 28.18 0.08 15.53
C GLU A 83 28.55 0.34 17.00
N MET A 84 27.57 0.55 17.86
CA MET A 84 27.80 0.61 19.31
C MET A 84 26.84 -0.35 20.00
N TRP A 85 27.15 -1.64 19.87
CA TRP A 85 26.76 -2.61 20.89
C TRP A 85 27.34 -2.13 22.23
N GLY A 86 26.47 -1.63 23.11
CA GLY A 86 26.82 -1.26 24.47
C GLY A 86 27.35 0.16 24.65
N SER A 87 26.46 1.16 24.65
CA SER A 87 26.52 2.24 25.64
C SER A 87 25.20 3.00 25.64
N GLU A 88 24.71 3.31 26.83
CA GLU A 88 23.43 3.98 27.08
C GLU A 88 23.42 5.37 26.44
N ALA A 89 22.91 5.45 25.20
CA ALA A 89 22.70 6.70 24.51
C ALA A 89 21.41 7.36 25.04
N LYS A 90 21.60 8.45 25.81
CA LYS A 90 20.53 9.33 26.27
C LYS A 90 19.69 9.78 25.08
N GLN A 91 18.39 9.52 25.16
CA GLN A 91 17.38 10.05 24.24
C GLN A 91 17.46 11.57 24.21
N SER A 92 18.00 12.14 23.13
CA SER A 92 17.70 13.50 22.73
C SER A 92 16.29 13.50 22.16
N THR A 93 15.34 13.87 23.00
CA THR A 93 13.97 14.22 22.65
C THR A 93 13.98 15.44 21.74
N GLU A 94 14.11 15.22 20.43
CA GLU A 94 13.60 16.18 19.46
C GLU A 94 12.16 15.75 19.16
N GLU A 95 11.21 16.58 19.60
CA GLU A 95 9.80 16.50 19.24
C GLU A 95 9.68 16.65 17.72
N SER A 96 9.81 15.54 17.00
CA SER A 96 9.38 15.42 15.61
C SER A 96 7.86 15.59 15.59
N ASP A 97 7.39 16.74 15.11
CA ASP A 97 5.99 17.16 14.98
C ASP A 97 5.21 16.35 13.92
N GLY A 98 5.45 15.04 13.85
CA GLY A 98 4.81 14.16 12.89
C GLY A 98 5.20 12.72 13.17
N ALA A 99 4.20 11.85 13.24
CA ALA A 99 4.40 10.41 13.36
C ALA A 99 5.47 9.93 12.36
N GLY A 100 6.36 9.05 12.83
CA GLY A 100 7.47 8.50 12.04
C GLY A 100 7.01 7.74 10.78
N PRO A 101 7.95 7.11 10.05
CA PRO A 101 7.63 6.39 8.82
C PRO A 101 6.54 5.34 9.04
N VAL A 102 5.63 5.22 8.08
CA VAL A 102 4.50 4.27 8.13
C VAL A 102 4.65 3.28 6.98
N PRO A 103 4.72 1.96 7.24
CA PRO A 103 4.81 0.98 6.16
C PRO A 103 3.68 1.15 5.14
N PRO A 104 3.95 1.15 3.82
CA PRO A 104 2.92 1.40 2.80
C PRO A 104 1.74 0.44 2.90
N VAL A 105 1.99 -0.85 3.17
CA VAL A 105 0.92 -1.85 3.35
C VAL A 105 0.02 -1.51 4.55
N THR A 106 0.60 -1.03 5.65
CA THR A 106 -0.17 -0.59 6.81
C THR A 106 -1.04 0.62 6.47
N LEU A 107 -0.49 1.60 5.76
CA LEU A 107 -1.24 2.80 5.36
C LEU A 107 -2.36 2.47 4.37
N LEU A 108 -2.08 1.64 3.36
CA LEU A 108 -2.99 1.44 2.22
C LEU A 108 -3.99 0.31 2.41
N LEU A 109 -3.68 -0.71 3.21
CA LEU A 109 -4.56 -1.86 3.44
C LEU A 109 -5.09 -1.91 4.87
N SER A 110 -4.21 -1.88 5.89
CA SER A 110 -4.65 -2.09 7.27
C SER A 110 -5.59 -0.99 7.78
N PHE A 111 -5.45 0.25 7.31
CA PHE A 111 -6.30 1.36 7.74
C PHE A 111 -7.70 1.32 7.11
N LEU A 112 -7.88 0.60 5.99
CA LEU A 112 -9.17 0.48 5.32
C LEU A 112 -10.20 -0.19 6.24
N ASP A 113 -9.78 -1.17 7.03
CA ASP A 113 -10.68 -1.91 7.94
C ASP A 113 -11.41 -0.97 8.91
N ASP A 114 -10.73 0.08 9.38
CA ASP A 114 -11.28 1.02 10.37
C ASP A 114 -12.05 2.19 9.73
N THR A 115 -11.66 2.62 8.52
CA THR A 115 -12.22 3.86 7.93
C THR A 115 -13.14 3.63 6.73
N GLU A 116 -12.89 2.59 5.93
CA GLU A 116 -13.55 2.34 4.64
C GLU A 116 -13.84 0.83 4.49
N PRO A 117 -14.74 0.25 5.31
CA PRO A 117 -14.91 -1.20 5.42
C PRO A 117 -15.33 -1.88 4.10
N GLU A 118 -16.05 -1.19 3.23
CA GLU A 118 -16.42 -1.69 1.91
C GLU A 118 -15.21 -1.83 0.97
N LEU A 119 -14.29 -0.85 1.03
CA LEU A 119 -13.03 -0.94 0.28
C LEU A 119 -12.10 -2.00 0.86
N ALA A 120 -12.09 -2.15 2.19
CA ALA A 120 -11.36 -3.23 2.86
C ALA A 120 -11.85 -4.61 2.41
N ASP A 121 -13.18 -4.81 2.32
CA ASP A 121 -13.75 -6.06 1.82
C ASP A 121 -13.38 -6.32 0.36
N PHE A 122 -13.46 -5.29 -0.50
CA PHE A 122 -13.00 -5.36 -1.89
C PHE A 122 -11.53 -5.77 -1.99
N MET A 123 -10.65 -5.13 -1.21
CA MET A 123 -9.20 -5.38 -1.22
C MET A 123 -8.78 -6.62 -0.42
N ARG A 124 -9.69 -7.34 0.25
CA ARG A 124 -9.33 -8.42 1.20
C ARG A 124 -8.44 -9.51 0.61
N ARG A 125 -8.61 -9.84 -0.68
CA ARG A 125 -7.82 -10.87 -1.38
C ARG A 125 -6.65 -10.29 -2.16
N PHE A 126 -6.46 -8.98 -2.12
CA PHE A 126 -5.35 -8.34 -2.79
C PHE A 126 -4.06 -8.65 -2.04
N ASP A 127 -3.17 -9.37 -2.72
CA ASP A 127 -1.82 -9.62 -2.24
C ASP A 127 -0.84 -8.96 -3.23
N PHE A 128 0.06 -8.15 -2.69
CA PHE A 128 1.05 -7.44 -3.49
C PHE A 128 2.40 -7.54 -2.83
N ILE A 129 3.31 -8.19 -3.55
CA ILE A 129 4.72 -8.26 -3.20
C ILE A 129 5.45 -7.38 -4.21
N PRO A 130 6.05 -6.26 -3.79
CA PRO A 130 6.86 -5.47 -4.69
C PRO A 130 8.09 -6.29 -5.12
N VAL A 131 8.29 -6.42 -6.42
CA VAL A 131 9.48 -7.06 -7.00
C VAL A 131 10.38 -5.96 -7.57
N GLY A 132 11.67 -6.02 -7.25
CA GLY A 132 12.69 -5.09 -7.76
C GLY A 132 12.83 -3.79 -6.96
N GLU A 133 12.46 -3.78 -5.67
CA GLU A 133 12.75 -2.66 -4.77
C GLU A 133 14.19 -2.67 -4.24
N ASP A 134 14.83 -3.84 -4.27
CA ASP A 134 16.21 -4.02 -3.84
C ASP A 134 17.14 -4.05 -5.07
N PRO A 135 18.05 -3.08 -5.23
CA PRO A 135 19.03 -3.09 -6.31
C PRO A 135 20.00 -4.28 -6.22
N GLU A 136 20.06 -5.01 -5.10
CA GLU A 136 20.90 -6.21 -4.95
C GLU A 136 20.24 -7.49 -5.47
N PHE A 137 18.95 -7.47 -5.84
CA PHE A 137 18.25 -8.61 -6.47
C PHE A 137 18.59 -8.79 -7.97
N GLU A 138 19.83 -8.47 -8.36
CA GLU A 138 20.43 -8.78 -9.67
C GLU A 138 21.52 -9.87 -9.55
N GLU A 139 21.24 -11.03 -8.94
CA GLU A 139 22.11 -12.20 -9.14
C GLU A 139 21.26 -13.44 -9.50
N CYS A 140 21.27 -13.77 -10.79
CA CYS A 140 20.75 -15.01 -11.38
C CYS A 140 21.65 -16.21 -11.07
#